data_AF-A0A5J9UF89-F1
#
_entry.id   AF-A0A5J9UF89-F1
#
_cell.length_a   1.000
_cell.length_b   1.000
_cell.length_c   1.000
_cell.angle_alpha   90.00
_cell.angle_beta   90.00
_cell.angle_gamma   90.00
#
_symmetry.space_group_name_H-M   'P 1'
#
loop_
_entity.id
_entity.type
_entity.pdbx_description
1 polymer ?
#
loop_
_entity_poly.entity_id
_entity_poly.type
_entity_poly.pdbx_seq_one_letter_code
_entity_poly.pdbx_strand_id
1 'polypeptide(L)'
;MAGLPPLSHGEVMSVGSYNAFLQTTLPPEHRIYDPDTESFESSMETFLTAFPRGFAIEVLDVDSGPPKITFKFRHWGYMEGPFKGHPPHGQRIEFFGVCIFHVDEEIKVEKIDGVFVAWGLNFRGV
;
A
#
# COMPACT_ATOMS: atom_id res chain seq x y z
N MET A 1 -19.51 -6.64 0.79
CA MET A 1 -18.08 -6.34 0.95
C MET A 1 -17.99 -4.98 1.65
N ALA A 2 -18.05 -4.94 2.98
CA ALA A 2 -17.81 -3.68 3.69
C ALA A 2 -16.29 -3.49 3.74
N GLY A 3 -15.80 -2.42 3.11
CA GLY A 3 -14.38 -2.02 3.20
C GLY A 3 -14.04 -1.57 4.62
N LEU A 4 -12.74 -1.50 4.92
CA LEU A 4 -12.25 -0.90 6.16
C LEU A 4 -12.62 0.59 6.20
N PRO A 5 -12.86 1.16 7.40
CA PRO A 5 -13.19 2.57 7.52
C PRO A 5 -12.03 3.43 6.99
N PRO A 6 -12.33 4.54 6.29
CA PRO A 6 -11.29 5.42 5.77
C PRO A 6 -10.53 6.09 6.91
N LEU A 7 -9.22 6.24 6.73
CA LEU A 7 -8.37 7.00 7.65
C LEU A 7 -8.36 8.48 7.27
N SER A 8 -8.35 9.35 8.27
CA SER A 8 -8.07 10.77 8.10
C SER A 8 -6.60 11.01 7.74
N HIS A 9 -6.30 12.19 7.20
CA HIS A 9 -4.91 12.58 6.92
C HIS A 9 -3.99 12.47 8.14
N GLY A 10 -4.46 12.92 9.31
CA GLY A 10 -3.68 12.85 10.55
C GLY A 10 -3.38 11.42 11.01
N GLU A 11 -4.33 10.50 10.81
CA GLU A 11 -4.14 9.08 11.12
C GLU A 11 -3.17 8.41 10.13
N VAL A 12 -3.27 8.70 8.83
CA VAL A 12 -2.31 8.18 7.84
C VAL A 12 -0.89 8.62 8.18
N MET A 13 -0.72 9.89 8.58
CA MET A 13 0.58 10.42 8.97
C MET A 13 1.14 9.81 10.26
N SER A 14 0.28 9.39 11.19
CA SER A 14 0.73 8.80 12.46
C SER A 14 1.10 7.32 12.32
N VAL A 15 0.34 6.53 11.55
CA VAL A 15 0.59 5.09 11.38
C VAL A 15 1.57 4.79 10.25
N GLY A 16 1.71 5.72 9.29
CA GLY A 16 2.55 5.56 8.10
C GLY A 16 1.79 4.98 6.91
N SER A 17 2.28 5.30 5.71
CA SER A 17 1.61 4.95 4.45
C SER A 17 1.44 3.44 4.28
N TYR A 18 2.46 2.62 4.59
CA TYR A 18 2.35 1.16 4.45
C TYR A 18 1.29 0.57 5.37
N ASN A 19 1.23 0.99 6.63
CA ASN A 19 0.21 0.53 7.58
C ASN A 19 -1.19 1.00 7.19
N ALA A 20 -1.32 2.27 6.78
CA ALA A 20 -2.59 2.84 6.34
C ALA A 20 -3.14 2.14 5.07
N PHE A 21 -2.26 1.76 4.15
CA PHE A 21 -2.65 1.21 2.85
C PHE A 21 -2.75 -0.30 2.84
N LEU A 22 -2.01 -1.03 3.67
CA LEU A 22 -2.07 -2.49 3.73
C LEU A 22 -3.03 -3.01 4.81
N GLN A 23 -3.90 -2.16 5.35
CA GLN A 23 -4.95 -2.59 6.26
C GLN A 23 -5.79 -3.72 5.63
N THR A 24 -6.10 -4.74 6.42
CA THR A 24 -6.74 -5.95 5.93
C THR A 24 -7.69 -6.53 6.97
N THR A 25 -8.77 -7.15 6.50
CA THR A 25 -9.70 -7.93 7.33
C THR A 25 -9.34 -9.42 7.33
N LEU A 26 -8.25 -9.83 6.65
CA LEU A 26 -7.77 -11.20 6.69
C LEU A 26 -7.45 -11.62 8.13
N PRO A 27 -7.69 -12.88 8.51
CA PRO A 27 -7.20 -13.44 9.77
C PRO A 27 -5.67 -13.32 9.90
N PRO A 28 -5.12 -13.08 11.11
CA PRO A 28 -3.67 -12.89 11.31
C PRO A 28 -2.78 -13.98 10.70
N GLU A 29 -3.21 -15.24 10.75
CA GLU A 29 -2.52 -16.39 10.16
C GLU A 29 -2.37 -16.34 8.63
N HIS A 30 -3.10 -15.45 7.97
CA HIS A 30 -3.07 -15.23 6.52
C HIS A 30 -2.40 -13.90 6.14
N ARG A 31 -1.85 -13.17 7.11
CA ARG A 31 -1.14 -11.90 6.90
C ARG A 31 0.35 -12.16 6.78
N ILE A 32 0.91 -11.96 5.59
CA ILE A 32 2.37 -11.91 5.39
C ILE A 32 2.95 -10.67 6.08
N TYR A 33 2.23 -9.56 5.97
CA TYR A 33 2.52 -8.30 6.65
C TYR A 33 1.30 -7.95 7.51
N ASP A 34 1.52 -7.70 8.80
CA ASP A 34 0.44 -7.39 9.73
C ASP A 34 0.50 -5.93 10.19
N PRO A 35 -0.31 -5.03 9.60
CA PRO A 35 -0.30 -3.60 9.92
C PRO A 35 -0.76 -3.32 11.36
N ASP A 36 -1.43 -4.25 12.02
CA ASP A 36 -1.87 -4.09 13.42
C ASP A 36 -0.70 -4.21 14.42
N THR A 37 0.44 -4.73 13.97
CA THR A 37 1.61 -5.01 14.83
C THR A 37 2.81 -4.11 14.55
N GLU A 38 2.78 -3.35 13.46
CA GLU A 38 3.91 -2.57 12.97
C GLU A 38 3.76 -1.09 13.38
N SER A 39 4.79 -0.51 14.00
CA SER A 39 4.92 0.94 14.10
C SER A 39 5.26 1.57 12.76
N PHE A 40 5.12 2.90 12.65
CA PHE A 40 5.59 3.69 11.52
C PHE A 40 7.04 3.31 11.14
N GLU A 41 7.95 3.33 12.11
CA GLU A 41 9.38 3.05 11.90
C GLU A 41 9.62 1.62 11.44
N SER A 42 8.99 0.63 12.08
CA SER A 42 9.16 -0.78 11.70
C SER A 42 8.61 -1.09 10.31
N SER A 43 7.50 -0.43 9.92
CA SER A 43 6.95 -0.55 8.57
C SER A 43 7.93 0.02 7.54
N MET A 44 8.45 1.23 7.78
CA MET A 44 9.41 1.86 6.88
C MET A 44 10.69 1.04 6.76
N GLU A 45 11.26 0.60 7.87
CA GLU A 45 12.44 -0.25 7.90
C GLU A 45 12.22 -1.55 7.13
N THR A 46 11.07 -2.22 7.33
CA THR A 46 10.71 -3.45 6.62
C THR A 46 10.74 -3.24 5.10
N PHE A 47 10.04 -2.22 4.59
CA PHE A 47 9.93 -2.01 3.15
C PHE A 47 11.21 -1.44 2.53
N LEU A 48 11.93 -0.55 3.20
CA LEU A 48 13.20 -0.01 2.71
C LEU A 48 14.30 -1.09 2.70
N THR A 49 14.27 -2.00 3.67
CA THR A 49 15.19 -3.15 3.70
C THR A 49 14.88 -4.10 2.56
N ALA A 50 13.61 -4.48 2.37
CA ALA A 50 13.22 -5.42 1.32
C ALA A 50 13.43 -4.86 -0.10
N PHE A 51 13.20 -3.56 -0.29
CA PHE A 51 13.26 -2.87 -1.57
C PHE A 51 14.28 -1.71 -1.53
N PRO A 52 15.60 -2.00 -1.50
CA PRO A 52 16.63 -0.98 -1.34
C PRO A 52 16.73 -0.01 -2.52
N ARG A 53 16.24 -0.42 -3.70
CA ARG A 53 16.11 0.46 -4.89
C ARG A 53 14.85 1.34 -4.87
N GLY A 54 14.06 1.24 -3.80
CA GLY A 54 12.74 1.80 -3.71
C GLY A 54 11.64 0.84 -4.15
N PHE A 55 10.44 1.15 -3.69
CA PHE A 55 9.21 0.48 -4.03
C PHE A 55 8.30 1.58 -4.59
N ALA A 56 8.15 1.62 -5.91
CA ALA A 56 7.61 2.76 -6.64
C ALA A 56 6.11 2.60 -6.87
N ILE A 57 5.37 3.70 -6.78
CA ILE A 57 4.00 3.80 -7.26
C ILE A 57 3.97 4.34 -8.69
N GLU A 58 3.21 3.67 -9.56
CA GLU A 58 2.99 4.05 -10.95
C GLU A 58 1.49 4.16 -11.19
N VAL A 59 1.02 5.34 -11.59
CA VAL A 59 -0.37 5.54 -12.01
C VAL A 59 -0.53 4.97 -13.42
N LEU A 60 -1.43 4.00 -13.56
CA LEU A 60 -1.65 3.29 -14.81
C LEU A 60 -2.78 3.94 -15.63
N ASP A 61 -3.82 4.41 -14.94
CA ASP A 61 -5.04 4.91 -15.56
C ASP A 61 -5.76 5.85 -14.59
N VAL A 62 -6.37 6.92 -15.11
CA VAL A 62 -7.11 7.91 -14.31
C VAL A 62 -8.56 7.89 -14.78
N ASP A 63 -9.44 7.36 -13.94
CA ASP A 63 -10.85 7.15 -14.23
C ASP A 63 -11.69 8.43 -13.98
N SER A 64 -11.27 9.31 -13.07
CA SER A 64 -11.98 10.57 -12.78
C SER A 64 -11.07 11.69 -12.26
N GLY A 65 -11.49 12.95 -12.46
CA GLY A 65 -10.82 14.16 -11.95
C GLY A 65 -11.49 14.77 -10.71
N PRO A 66 -11.04 15.96 -10.25
CA PRO A 66 -11.59 16.64 -9.07
C PRO A 66 -13.12 16.85 -9.11
N PRO A 67 -13.82 16.87 -7.95
CA PRO A 67 -13.27 16.79 -6.59
C PRO A 67 -13.00 15.35 -6.12
N LYS A 68 -13.31 14.35 -6.95
CA LYS A 68 -13.14 12.94 -6.61
C LYS A 68 -12.28 12.25 -7.68
N ILE A 69 -10.97 12.25 -7.46
CA ILE A 69 -9.99 11.66 -8.38
C ILE A 69 -9.93 10.16 -8.14
N THR A 70 -10.19 9.35 -9.15
CA THR A 70 -10.06 7.89 -9.10
C THR A 70 -8.99 7.46 -10.07
N PHE A 71 -8.04 6.64 -9.61
CA PHE A 71 -6.99 6.13 -10.48
C PHE A 71 -6.60 4.70 -10.11
N LYS A 72 -6.19 3.96 -11.13
CA LYS A 72 -5.59 2.63 -11.01
C LYS A 72 -4.08 2.81 -10.91
N PHE A 73 -3.45 2.06 -10.02
CA PHE A 73 -2.00 2.13 -9.86
C PHE A 73 -1.39 0.73 -9.73
N ARG A 74 -0.08 0.69 -9.94
CA ARG A 74 0.79 -0.42 -9.58
C ARG A 74 1.80 0.07 -8.55
N HIS A 75 2.08 -0.75 -7.54
CA HIS A 75 3.28 -0.60 -6.72
C HIS A 75 4.27 -1.68 -7.11
N TRP A 76 5.55 -1.35 -7.30
CA TRP A 76 6.53 -2.33 -7.77
C TRP A 76 7.96 -2.05 -7.31
N GLY A 77 8.77 -3.11 -7.19
CA GLY A 77 10.18 -3.02 -6.80
C GLY A 77 10.88 -4.37 -6.88
N TYR A 78 12.21 -4.38 -6.81
CA TYR A 78 12.99 -5.61 -6.77
C TYR A 78 13.25 -6.01 -5.32
N MET A 79 12.84 -7.23 -4.94
CA MET A 79 13.01 -7.73 -3.57
C MET A 79 14.43 -8.26 -3.37
N GLU A 80 15.33 -7.37 -2.98
CA GLU A 80 16.75 -7.66 -2.79
C GLU A 80 17.15 -7.78 -1.32
N GLY A 81 16.29 -7.33 -0.41
CA GLY A 81 16.39 -7.64 1.00
C GLY A 81 15.37 -8.68 1.44
N PRO A 82 15.54 -9.23 2.66
CA PRO A 82 14.54 -10.11 3.25
C PRO A 82 13.25 -9.35 3.56
N PHE A 83 12.11 -10.06 3.54
CA PHE A 83 10.81 -9.49 3.89
C PHE A 83 10.00 -10.49 4.71
N LYS A 84 9.74 -10.19 5.99
CA LYS A 84 8.88 -10.99 6.88
C LYS A 84 9.14 -12.51 6.81
N GLY A 85 10.40 -12.92 6.90
CA GLY A 85 10.83 -14.33 6.87
C GLY A 85 11.08 -14.90 5.46
N HIS A 86 10.74 -14.16 4.40
CA HIS A 86 11.06 -14.54 3.03
C HIS A 86 12.47 -14.07 2.64
N PRO A 87 13.33 -14.96 2.10
CA PRO A 87 14.67 -14.58 1.67
C PRO A 87 14.63 -13.69 0.42
N PRO A 88 15.64 -12.82 0.22
CA PRO A 88 15.74 -12.04 -1.00
C PRO A 88 15.92 -12.94 -2.21
N HIS A 89 15.23 -12.62 -3.31
CA HIS A 89 15.32 -13.36 -4.56
C HIS A 89 15.62 -12.47 -5.78
N GLY A 90 15.70 -11.14 -5.59
CA GLY A 90 16.09 -10.17 -6.61
C GLY A 90 15.09 -10.02 -7.76
N GLN A 91 13.93 -10.67 -7.70
CA GLN A 91 12.90 -10.55 -8.74
C GLN A 91 11.97 -9.37 -8.43
N ARG A 92 11.30 -8.88 -9.47
CA ARG A 92 10.31 -7.82 -9.33
C ARG A 92 9.07 -8.36 -8.63
N ILE A 93 8.67 -7.69 -7.55
CA ILE A 93 7.36 -7.81 -6.95
C ILE A 93 6.52 -6.63 -7.42
N GLU A 94 5.26 -6.88 -7.77
CA GLU A 94 4.30 -5.82 -8.06
C GLU A 94 2.89 -6.19 -7.58
N PHE A 95 2.15 -5.19 -7.12
CA PHE A 95 0.73 -5.31 -6.83
C PHE A 95 -0.03 -4.14 -7.43
N PHE A 96 -1.33 -4.33 -7.61
CA PHE A 96 -2.21 -3.37 -8.24
C PHE A 96 -3.30 -2.92 -7.27
N GLY A 97 -3.82 -1.73 -7.47
CA GLY A 97 -4.90 -1.19 -6.65
C GLY A 97 -5.65 -0.07 -7.34
N VAL A 98 -6.74 0.34 -6.69
CA VAL A 98 -7.49 1.54 -7.06
C VAL A 98 -7.45 2.48 -5.87
N CYS A 99 -7.15 3.74 -6.14
CA CYS A 99 -7.15 4.79 -5.15
C CYS A 99 -8.16 5.86 -5.54
N ILE A 100 -8.92 6.36 -4.56
CA ILE A 100 -9.86 7.46 -4.72
C ILE A 100 -9.45 8.57 -3.77
N PHE A 101 -9.08 9.74 -4.30
CA PHE A 101 -8.82 10.94 -3.52
C PHE A 101 -10.01 11.89 -3.61
N HIS A 102 -10.44 12.39 -2.45
CA HIS A 102 -11.31 13.55 -2.36
C HIS A 102 -10.43 14.76 -2.14
N VAL A 103 -10.56 15.75 -3.00
CA VAL A 103 -9.74 16.96 -3.00
C VAL A 103 -10.60 18.22 -2.89
N ASP A 104 -10.05 19.23 -2.22
CA ASP A 104 -10.66 20.56 -2.14
C ASP A 104 -10.47 21.37 -3.43
N GLU A 105 -10.96 22.61 -3.45
CA GLU A 105 -10.83 23.54 -4.58
C GLU A 105 -9.37 23.89 -4.92
N GLU A 106 -8.44 23.71 -3.97
CA GLU A 106 -7.00 23.92 -4.14
C GLU A 106 -6.26 22.63 -4.53
N ILE A 107 -6.98 21.54 -4.79
CA ILE A 107 -6.45 20.20 -5.14
C ILE A 107 -5.66 19.55 -3.98
N LYS A 108 -5.92 19.96 -2.73
CA LYS A 108 -5.36 19.29 -1.54
C LYS A 108 -6.23 18.09 -1.18
N VAL A 109 -5.57 16.99 -0.81
CA VAL A 109 -6.27 15.75 -0.42
C VAL A 109 -6.89 15.91 0.96
N GLU A 110 -8.22 15.89 1.03
CA GLU A 110 -8.98 15.93 2.28
C GLU A 110 -9.22 14.52 2.83
N LYS A 111 -9.44 13.56 1.93
CA LYS A 111 -9.76 12.17 2.27
C LYS A 111 -9.25 11.21 1.21
N ILE A 112 -8.80 10.05 1.65
CA ILE A 112 -8.38 8.95 0.77
C ILE A 112 -9.31 7.76 1.02
N ASP A 113 -10.01 7.32 -0.02
CA ASP A 113 -10.72 6.04 -0.07
C ASP A 113 -9.91 5.10 -0.97
N GLY A 114 -9.04 4.26 -0.39
CA GLY A 114 -8.24 3.30 -1.14
C GLY A 114 -8.82 1.88 -1.03
N VAL A 115 -8.95 1.18 -2.16
CA VAL A 115 -9.18 -0.28 -2.14
C VAL A 115 -7.98 -0.94 -2.80
N PHE A 116 -7.16 -1.55 -1.95
CA PHE A 116 -6.05 -2.38 -2.38
C PHE A 116 -6.62 -3.73 -2.78
N VAL A 117 -6.73 -3.96 -4.07
CA VAL A 117 -7.00 -5.31 -4.57
C VAL A 117 -5.65 -6.01 -4.71
N ALA A 118 -5.08 -6.39 -3.57
CA ALA A 118 -3.89 -7.23 -3.52
C ALA A 118 -4.23 -8.66 -3.98
N TRP A 119 -4.70 -8.84 -5.22
CA TRP A 119 -4.66 -10.14 -5.90
C TRP A 119 -3.22 -10.66 -6.08
N GLY A 120 -2.22 -9.83 -5.76
CA GLY A 120 -0.80 -10.02 -6.07
C GLY A 120 0.18 -9.90 -4.90
N LEU A 121 -0.26 -9.83 -3.63
CA LEU A 121 0.65 -10.27 -2.53
C LEU A 121 0.73 -11.81 -2.46
N ASN A 122 0.22 -12.51 -3.48
CA ASN A 122 0.84 -13.75 -3.89
C ASN A 122 2.22 -13.39 -4.44
N PHE A 123 3.25 -13.59 -3.63
CA PHE A 123 4.59 -13.92 -4.12
C PHE A 123 4.43 -15.09 -5.12
N ARG A 124 4.13 -14.81 -6.38
CA ARG A 124 4.16 -15.86 -7.41
C ARG A 124 5.63 -16.16 -7.64
N GLY A 125 6.14 -17.11 -6.86
CA GLY A 125 7.56 -17.43 -6.79
C GLY A 125 8.08 -17.87 -5.41
N VAL A 126 7.25 -17.91 -4.35
CA VAL A 126 7.54 -18.73 -3.15
C VAL A 126 6.99 -20.15 -3.31
#